data_AF-A0A937C5M3-F1
#
_entry.id   AF-A0A937C5M3-F1
#
_cell.length_a   1.000
_cell.length_b   1.000
_cell.length_c   1.000
_cell.angle_alpha   90.00
_cell.angle_beta   90.00
_cell.angle_gamma   90.00
#
_symmetry.space_group_name_H-M   'P 1'
#
loop_
_entity.id
_entity.type
_entity.pdbx_description
1 polymer ?
#
loop_
_entity_poly.entity_id
_entity_poly.type
_entity_poly.pdbx_seq_one_letter_code
_entity_poly.pdbx_strand_id
1 'polypeptide(L)'
;MNDQIPLDADELMNFAERIEQLPPADAGWVDSLFQECLRARMHEAELLSGLSDSAETGKSSTEFAAQLAQVALDTAEWLKTLWDVGYMGAGSFPSQPRTAFPLVELEDVLKSALFARIREGKRPLPFPPPTRQGLPWHDLVESQEETHVVEAEIVRDGQDQAIAAIIEACPDWQLIEEVASDREYIVQHRGKGPLFRLHLDPETARLRREPPRWRRRIRLQERGGFRSYTLEWPQQDERMQAIALRATTWERAESEAAQWIAAKYPEMYGQVSFERVE
;
A
#
# COMPACT_ATOMS: atom_id res chain seq x y z
N MET A 1 -10.96 -44.41 34.31
CA MET A 1 -10.46 -44.57 32.93
C MET A 1 -11.59 -45.20 32.14
N ASN A 2 -12.41 -44.37 31.50
CA ASN A 2 -13.35 -44.84 30.48
C ASN A 2 -12.74 -44.41 29.16
N ASP A 3 -12.38 -45.39 28.33
CA ASP A 3 -11.94 -45.14 26.97
C ASP A 3 -13.08 -44.44 26.23
N GLN A 4 -12.85 -43.20 25.79
CA GLN A 4 -13.71 -42.49 24.85
C GLN A 4 -13.50 -43.11 23.47
N ILE A 5 -13.94 -44.36 23.31
CA ILE A 5 -14.04 -44.98 22.00
C ILE A 5 -15.21 -44.29 21.31
N PRO A 6 -15.01 -43.70 20.12
CA PRO A 6 -16.10 -43.16 19.33
C PRO A 6 -17.11 -44.27 19.05
N LEU A 7 -18.38 -44.03 19.36
CA LEU A 7 -19.47 -44.96 19.04
C LEU A 7 -19.40 -45.35 17.57
N ASP A 8 -19.56 -46.63 17.26
CA ASP A 8 -19.55 -47.09 15.86
C ASP A 8 -20.89 -46.80 15.15
N ALA A 9 -20.95 -47.07 13.84
CA ALA A 9 -22.14 -46.77 13.04
C ALA A 9 -23.35 -47.61 13.44
N ASP A 10 -23.14 -48.85 13.89
CA ASP A 10 -24.21 -49.77 14.26
C ASP A 10 -24.81 -49.38 15.63
N GLU A 11 -23.97 -48.93 16.56
CA GLU A 11 -24.39 -48.34 17.83
C GLU A 11 -25.20 -47.05 17.63
N LEU A 12 -24.83 -46.23 16.65
CA LEU A 12 -25.56 -45.00 16.30
C LEU A 12 -26.93 -45.29 15.69
N MET A 13 -27.04 -46.27 14.78
CA MET A 13 -28.33 -46.63 14.17
C MET A 13 -29.34 -47.12 15.21
N ASN A 14 -28.88 -47.79 16.26
CA ASN A 14 -29.72 -48.25 17.37
C ASN A 14 -30.27 -47.10 18.25
N PHE A 15 -29.73 -45.87 18.18
CA PHE A 15 -30.28 -44.75 18.94
C PHE A 15 -31.58 -44.21 18.37
N ALA A 16 -31.79 -44.27 17.05
CA ALA A 16 -33.05 -43.86 16.44
C ALA A 16 -34.24 -44.65 17.02
N GLU A 17 -34.11 -45.97 17.11
CA GLU A 17 -35.14 -46.85 17.70
C GLU A 17 -35.36 -46.60 19.19
N ARG A 18 -34.31 -46.20 19.93
CA ARG A 18 -34.40 -45.89 21.36
C ARG A 18 -35.03 -44.53 21.64
N ILE A 19 -34.88 -43.56 20.72
CA ILE A 19 -35.49 -42.24 20.81
C ILE A 19 -37.02 -42.34 20.64
N GLU A 20 -37.49 -43.22 19.76
CA GLU A 20 -38.92 -43.50 19.59
C GLU A 20 -39.59 -44.10 20.85
N GLN A 21 -38.81 -44.70 21.74
CA GLN A 21 -39.30 -45.27 23.01
C GLN A 21 -39.30 -44.25 24.17
N LEU A 22 -38.83 -43.03 23.95
CA LEU A 22 -38.82 -41.99 24.98
C LEU A 22 -40.22 -41.39 25.19
N PRO A 23 -40.48 -40.82 26.38
CA PRO A 23 -41.69 -40.02 26.60
C PRO A 23 -41.82 -38.91 25.55
N PRO A 24 -43.04 -38.55 25.10
CA PRO A 24 -43.24 -37.54 24.05
C PRO A 24 -42.64 -36.16 24.38
N ALA A 25 -42.51 -35.83 25.66
CA ALA A 25 -41.88 -34.59 26.12
C ALA A 25 -40.36 -34.55 25.84
N ASP A 26 -39.72 -35.72 25.75
CA ASP A 26 -38.27 -35.83 25.57
C ASP A 26 -37.87 -36.25 24.15
N ALA A 27 -38.68 -37.10 23.51
CA ALA A 27 -38.38 -37.64 22.18
C ALA A 27 -38.06 -36.55 21.14
N GLY A 28 -38.81 -35.45 21.13
CA GLY A 28 -38.65 -34.40 20.12
C GLY A 28 -37.32 -33.63 20.20
N TRP A 29 -36.86 -33.28 21.40
CA TRP A 29 -35.61 -32.54 21.54
C TRP A 29 -34.39 -33.47 21.44
N VAL A 30 -34.52 -34.72 21.92
CA VAL A 30 -33.46 -35.72 21.79
C VAL A 30 -33.24 -36.12 20.34
N ASP A 31 -34.31 -36.30 19.55
CA ASP A 31 -34.21 -36.56 18.10
C ASP A 31 -33.51 -35.40 17.38
N SER A 32 -33.93 -34.17 17.65
CA SER A 32 -33.32 -32.98 17.06
C SER A 32 -31.82 -32.88 17.37
N LEU A 33 -31.43 -33.14 18.62
CA LEU A 33 -30.02 -33.16 19.02
C LEU A 33 -29.24 -34.28 18.33
N PHE A 34 -29.83 -35.47 18.23
CA PHE A 34 -29.22 -36.63 17.61
C PHE A 34 -28.96 -36.40 16.10
N GLN A 35 -29.91 -35.81 15.38
CA GLN A 35 -29.74 -35.45 13.97
C GLN A 35 -28.61 -34.42 13.76
N GLU A 36 -28.47 -33.43 14.63
CA GLU A 36 -27.35 -32.47 14.56
C GLU A 36 -25.99 -33.14 14.83
N CYS A 37 -25.93 -34.11 15.76
CA CYS A 37 -24.71 -34.89 16.00
C CYS A 37 -24.31 -35.72 14.77
N LEU A 38 -25.27 -36.36 14.10
CA LEU A 38 -25.00 -37.13 12.87
C LEU A 38 -24.49 -36.22 11.75
N ARG A 39 -25.09 -35.04 11.57
CA ARG A 39 -24.64 -34.05 10.59
C ARG A 39 -23.21 -33.57 10.87
N ALA A 40 -22.89 -33.27 12.13
CA ALA A 40 -21.54 -32.86 12.52
C ALA A 40 -20.50 -33.96 12.23
N ARG A 41 -20.85 -35.22 12.49
CA ARG A 41 -19.95 -36.36 12.26
C ARG A 41 -19.76 -36.67 10.77
N MET A 42 -20.80 -36.52 9.95
CA MET A 42 -20.66 -36.59 8.49
C MET A 42 -19.73 -35.49 7.97
N HIS A 43 -19.87 -34.26 8.46
CA HIS A 43 -19.01 -33.15 8.09
C HIS A 43 -17.54 -33.37 8.51
N GLU A 44 -17.31 -33.94 9.68
CA GLU A 44 -15.97 -34.33 10.14
C GLU A 44 -15.36 -35.42 9.24
N ALA A 45 -16.14 -36.42 8.84
CA ALA A 45 -15.70 -37.47 7.92
C ALA A 45 -15.34 -36.91 6.53
N GLU A 46 -16.12 -35.93 6.02
CA GLU A 46 -15.82 -35.20 4.79
C GLU A 46 -14.50 -34.41 4.90
N LEU A 47 -14.27 -33.72 6.02
CA LEU A 47 -13.02 -33.00 6.29
C LEU A 47 -11.82 -33.94 6.38
N LEU A 48 -11.96 -35.09 7.04
CA LEU A 48 -10.91 -36.11 7.18
C LEU A 48 -10.61 -36.79 5.84
N SER A 49 -11.63 -37.05 5.02
CA SER A 49 -11.45 -37.58 3.65
C SER A 49 -10.86 -36.54 2.70
N GLY A 50 -11.10 -35.24 2.91
CA GLY A 50 -10.50 -34.16 2.13
C GLY A 50 -9.02 -33.89 2.47
N LEU A 51 -8.55 -34.33 3.63
CA LEU A 51 -7.18 -34.12 4.10
C LEU A 51 -6.14 -35.06 3.45
N SER A 52 -6.55 -36.22 2.91
CA SER A 52 -5.62 -37.22 2.36
C SER A 52 -5.15 -36.94 0.92
N ASP A 53 -5.95 -36.27 0.09
CA ASP A 53 -5.63 -36.03 -1.34
C ASP A 53 -5.30 -34.56 -1.71
N SER A 54 -5.46 -33.62 -0.77
CA SER A 54 -5.49 -32.17 -1.09
C SER A 54 -4.35 -31.33 -0.50
N ALA A 55 -3.52 -31.87 0.40
CA ALA A 55 -2.71 -31.04 1.27
C ALA A 55 -1.51 -30.34 0.57
N GLU A 56 -0.93 -30.94 -0.48
CA GLU A 56 0.19 -30.33 -1.23
C GLU A 56 -0.28 -29.61 -2.50
N THR A 57 -1.20 -30.20 -3.25
CA THR A 57 -1.82 -29.61 -4.45
C THR A 57 -2.77 -28.46 -4.13
N GLY A 58 -3.52 -28.55 -3.03
CA GLY A 58 -4.44 -27.51 -2.57
C GLY A 58 -3.73 -26.30 -1.96
N LYS A 59 -2.60 -26.48 -1.26
CA LYS A 59 -1.80 -25.36 -0.76
C LYS A 59 -1.17 -24.55 -1.90
N SER A 60 -0.56 -25.23 -2.88
CA SER A 60 0.02 -24.58 -4.07
C SER A 60 -1.05 -23.88 -4.93
N SER A 61 -2.21 -24.52 -5.12
CA SER A 61 -3.33 -23.91 -5.84
C SER A 61 -3.92 -22.70 -5.10
N THR A 62 -4.05 -22.77 -3.77
CA THR A 62 -4.55 -21.66 -2.94
C THR A 62 -3.55 -20.50 -2.89
N GLU A 63 -2.26 -20.79 -2.77
CA GLU A 63 -1.20 -19.78 -2.80
C GLU A 63 -1.13 -19.09 -4.17
N PHE A 64 -1.19 -19.87 -5.26
CA PHE A 64 -1.27 -19.32 -6.61
C PHE A 64 -2.53 -18.46 -6.81
N ALA A 65 -3.70 -18.93 -6.34
CA ALA A 65 -4.93 -18.16 -6.39
C ALA A 65 -4.85 -16.86 -5.59
N ALA A 66 -4.22 -16.89 -4.41
CA ALA A 66 -3.98 -15.71 -3.59
C ALA A 66 -3.03 -14.72 -4.27
N GLN A 67 -1.94 -15.21 -4.88
CA GLN A 67 -1.02 -14.38 -5.66
C GLN A 67 -1.71 -13.75 -6.87
N LEU A 68 -2.51 -14.51 -7.61
CA LEU A 68 -3.29 -14.03 -8.75
C LEU A 68 -4.32 -12.98 -8.31
N ALA A 69 -5.02 -13.22 -7.19
CA ALA A 69 -5.96 -12.26 -6.62
C ALA A 69 -5.24 -10.96 -6.22
N GLN A 70 -4.06 -11.04 -5.61
CA GLN A 70 -3.27 -9.86 -5.27
C GLN A 70 -2.84 -9.09 -6.53
N VAL A 71 -2.35 -9.77 -7.57
CA VAL A 71 -1.99 -9.13 -8.84
C VAL A 71 -3.20 -8.44 -9.48
N ALA A 72 -4.38 -9.07 -9.44
CA ALA A 72 -5.61 -8.47 -9.95
C ALA A 72 -6.00 -7.21 -9.16
N LEU A 73 -5.88 -7.23 -7.83
CA LEU A 73 -6.12 -6.07 -6.97
C LEU A 73 -5.12 -4.93 -7.23
N ASP A 74 -3.83 -5.26 -7.34
CA ASP A 74 -2.77 -4.29 -7.63
C ASP A 74 -2.99 -3.63 -9.00
N THR A 75 -3.37 -4.43 -10.00
CA THR A 75 -3.69 -3.96 -11.35
C THR A 75 -4.92 -3.07 -11.35
N ALA A 76 -5.96 -3.43 -10.59
CA ALA A 76 -7.17 -2.62 -10.46
C ALA A 76 -6.87 -1.25 -9.81
N GLU A 77 -6.08 -1.21 -8.73
CA GLU A 77 -5.67 0.04 -8.07
C GLU A 77 -4.79 0.89 -9.00
N TRP A 78 -3.90 0.26 -9.77
CA TRP A 78 -3.08 0.93 -10.77
C TRP A 78 -3.93 1.60 -11.84
N LEU A 79 -4.81 0.85 -12.51
CA LEU A 79 -5.69 1.37 -13.57
C LEU A 79 -6.62 2.46 -13.05
N LYS A 80 -7.17 2.30 -11.84
CA LYS A 80 -7.97 3.32 -11.17
C LYS A 80 -7.17 4.60 -10.94
N THR A 81 -5.94 4.49 -10.45
CA THR A 81 -5.06 5.64 -10.21
C THR A 81 -4.70 6.35 -11.52
N LEU A 82 -4.37 5.59 -12.57
CA LEU A 82 -4.11 6.14 -13.91
C LEU A 82 -5.29 6.94 -14.42
N TRP A 83 -6.49 6.41 -14.22
CA TRP A 83 -7.75 7.07 -14.57
C TRP A 83 -7.94 8.35 -13.77
N ASP A 84 -7.96 8.26 -12.43
CA ASP A 84 -8.30 9.38 -11.55
C ASP A 84 -7.31 10.54 -11.62
N VAL A 85 -6.01 10.25 -11.74
CA VAL A 85 -4.94 11.25 -11.67
C VAL A 85 -4.48 11.69 -13.07
N GLY A 86 -4.86 10.97 -14.12
CA GLY A 86 -4.52 11.31 -15.50
C GLY A 86 -3.06 11.01 -15.87
N TYR A 87 -2.46 9.98 -15.27
CA TYR A 87 -1.09 9.53 -15.59
C TYR A 87 -0.89 9.14 -17.06
N MET A 88 -1.97 8.98 -17.83
CA MET A 88 -1.98 8.73 -19.28
C MET A 88 -1.86 10.02 -20.11
N GLY A 89 -1.22 11.05 -19.56
CA GLY A 89 -1.13 12.39 -20.15
C GLY A 89 0.28 12.80 -20.51
N ALA A 90 1.09 11.93 -21.13
CA ALA A 90 2.26 12.37 -21.89
C ALA A 90 1.76 13.12 -23.14
N GLY A 91 1.29 14.35 -22.97
CA GLY A 91 0.71 15.10 -24.06
C GLY A 91 0.17 16.45 -23.62
N SER A 92 0.79 17.50 -24.14
CA SER A 92 0.45 18.90 -23.96
C SER A 92 -0.91 19.28 -24.58
N PHE A 93 -2.04 18.61 -24.33
CA PHE A 93 -3.36 19.06 -24.80
C PHE A 93 -4.51 18.56 -23.92
N PRO A 94 -5.64 19.31 -23.81
CA PRO A 94 -6.83 18.85 -23.12
C PRO A 94 -7.46 17.72 -23.95
N SER A 95 -7.24 16.48 -23.52
CA SER A 95 -7.93 15.33 -24.12
C SER A 95 -9.43 15.45 -23.86
N GLN A 96 -10.22 15.29 -24.91
CA GLN A 96 -11.68 15.28 -24.83
C GLN A 96 -12.17 14.22 -23.82
N PRO A 97 -13.35 14.43 -23.20
CA PRO A 97 -13.85 13.53 -22.16
C PRO A 97 -13.92 12.08 -22.63
N ARG A 98 -13.05 11.27 -22.01
CA ARG A 98 -12.96 9.81 -21.91
C ARG A 98 -14.03 9.00 -22.68
N THR A 99 -13.73 8.59 -23.91
CA THR A 99 -14.48 7.54 -24.64
C THR A 99 -13.70 6.25 -24.85
N ALA A 100 -12.40 6.18 -24.50
CA ALA A 100 -11.63 4.94 -24.54
C ALA A 100 -10.51 4.93 -23.49
N PHE A 101 -10.29 3.76 -22.87
CA PHE A 101 -9.06 3.49 -22.13
C PHE A 101 -7.91 3.44 -23.15
N PRO A 102 -6.76 4.10 -22.92
CA PRO A 102 -5.60 3.96 -23.78
C PRO A 102 -5.18 2.48 -23.87
N LEU A 103 -4.64 2.06 -25.01
CA LEU A 103 -4.00 0.76 -25.12
C LEU A 103 -2.82 0.74 -24.14
N VAL A 104 -2.86 -0.18 -23.19
CA VAL A 104 -1.76 -0.43 -22.24
C VAL A 104 -0.93 -1.56 -22.82
N GLU A 105 0.29 -1.25 -23.22
CA GLU A 105 1.24 -2.24 -23.73
C GLU A 105 2.02 -2.88 -22.57
N LEU A 106 2.66 -4.03 -22.84
CA LEU A 106 3.47 -4.72 -21.83
C LEU A 106 4.59 -3.83 -21.27
N GLU A 107 5.19 -3.00 -22.13
CA GLU A 107 6.26 -2.09 -21.74
C GLU A 107 5.79 -1.03 -20.74
N ASP A 108 4.54 -0.55 -20.87
CA ASP A 108 3.94 0.40 -19.93
C ASP A 108 3.82 -0.20 -18.53
N VAL A 109 3.48 -1.49 -18.43
CA VAL A 109 3.41 -2.22 -17.16
C VAL A 109 4.81 -2.38 -16.56
N LEU A 110 5.79 -2.83 -17.37
CA LEU A 110 7.15 -3.10 -16.91
C LEU A 110 7.89 -1.86 -16.45
N LYS A 111 7.65 -0.71 -17.09
CA LYS A 111 8.28 0.58 -16.74
C LYS A 111 7.45 1.41 -15.75
N SER A 112 6.29 0.92 -15.31
CA SER A 112 5.44 1.69 -14.41
C SER A 112 5.99 1.69 -12.98
N ALA A 113 6.67 2.78 -12.60
CA ALA A 113 7.08 3.02 -11.22
C ALA A 113 5.87 3.09 -10.25
N LEU A 114 4.69 3.50 -10.72
CA LEU A 114 3.45 3.42 -9.93
C LEU A 114 3.05 1.96 -9.66
N PHE A 115 3.08 1.11 -10.70
CA PHE A 115 2.73 -0.29 -10.52
C PHE A 115 3.75 -1.00 -9.61
N ALA A 116 5.04 -0.76 -9.80
CA ALA A 116 6.10 -1.26 -8.93
C ALA A 116 5.86 -0.87 -7.46
N ARG A 117 5.53 0.41 -7.21
CA ARG A 117 5.15 0.91 -5.88
C ARG A 117 3.96 0.14 -5.27
N ILE A 118 2.91 -0.11 -6.05
CA ILE A 118 1.72 -0.85 -5.58
C ILE A 118 2.09 -2.29 -5.25
N ARG A 119 2.92 -2.94 -6.08
CA ARG A 119 3.43 -4.30 -5.86
C ARG A 119 4.26 -4.44 -4.58
N GLU A 120 4.90 -3.37 -4.13
CA GLU A 120 5.59 -3.29 -2.82
C GLU A 120 4.61 -3.09 -1.64
N GLY A 121 3.30 -3.04 -1.89
CA GLY A 121 2.27 -2.80 -0.88
C GLY A 121 2.13 -1.34 -0.45
N LYS A 122 2.79 -0.41 -1.15
CA LYS A 122 2.65 1.04 -0.93
C LYS A 122 1.44 1.58 -1.69
N ARG A 123 0.76 2.57 -1.11
CA ARG A 123 -0.39 3.21 -1.77
C ARG A 123 0.05 4.24 -2.80
N PRO A 124 -0.76 4.52 -3.83
CA PRO A 124 -0.59 5.70 -4.67
C PRO A 124 -0.45 6.97 -3.82
N LEU A 125 0.38 7.90 -4.32
CA LEU A 125 0.56 9.18 -3.63
C LEU A 125 -0.71 10.03 -3.78
N PRO A 126 -1.14 10.75 -2.72
CA PRO A 126 -2.36 11.55 -2.75
C PRO A 126 -2.19 12.89 -3.47
N PHE A 127 -1.04 13.13 -4.11
CA PHE A 127 -0.76 14.32 -4.90
C PHE A 127 -0.35 13.92 -6.32
N PRO A 128 -0.83 14.67 -7.33
CA PRO A 128 -0.59 14.33 -8.72
C PRO A 128 0.89 14.51 -9.11
N PRO A 129 1.39 13.69 -10.05
CA PRO A 129 2.72 13.86 -10.62
C PRO A 129 2.80 15.12 -11.50
N PRO A 130 4.01 15.57 -11.85
CA PRO A 130 4.25 16.41 -13.02
C PRO A 130 3.66 15.74 -14.26
N THR A 131 2.89 16.48 -15.07
CA THR A 131 2.08 15.93 -16.17
C THR A 131 2.61 16.23 -17.57
N ARG A 132 3.80 16.80 -17.72
CA ARG A 132 4.38 17.15 -19.03
C ARG A 132 5.82 16.69 -19.09
N GLN A 133 6.19 16.04 -20.21
CA GLN A 133 7.54 15.61 -20.63
C GLN A 133 8.41 14.89 -19.56
N GLY A 134 7.85 14.65 -18.38
CA GLY A 134 8.58 14.33 -17.19
C GLY A 134 8.92 12.86 -17.07
N LEU A 135 10.04 12.63 -16.40
CA LEU A 135 10.42 11.33 -15.86
C LEU A 135 9.26 10.73 -15.03
N PRO A 136 9.17 9.38 -14.94
CA PRO A 136 8.14 8.76 -14.11
C PRO A 136 8.21 9.29 -12.68
N TRP A 137 7.21 10.06 -12.25
CA TRP A 137 7.24 10.76 -10.95
C TRP A 137 7.48 9.84 -9.74
N HIS A 138 6.95 8.62 -9.79
CA HIS A 138 7.20 7.65 -8.72
C HIS A 138 8.64 7.16 -8.70
N ASP A 139 9.32 7.10 -9.84
CA ASP A 139 10.75 6.79 -9.92
C ASP A 139 11.55 7.92 -9.25
N LEU A 140 11.30 9.17 -9.66
CA LEU A 140 11.93 10.35 -9.08
C LEU A 140 11.69 10.47 -7.56
N VAL A 141 10.50 10.13 -7.07
CA VAL A 141 10.16 10.16 -5.64
C VAL A 141 10.82 9.02 -4.87
N GLU A 142 10.93 7.82 -5.43
CA GLU A 142 11.44 6.65 -4.71
C GLU A 142 12.97 6.54 -4.77
N SER A 143 13.60 6.98 -5.86
CA SER A 143 15.04 6.91 -6.09
C SER A 143 15.80 8.01 -5.32
N GLN A 144 16.37 7.64 -4.17
CA GLN A 144 17.11 8.58 -3.31
C GLN A 144 18.52 8.89 -3.81
N GLU A 145 19.15 7.95 -4.51
CA GLU A 145 20.55 8.06 -4.93
C GLU A 145 20.71 8.41 -6.41
N GLU A 146 19.63 8.25 -7.20
CA GLU A 146 19.67 8.49 -8.62
C GLU A 146 19.64 10.00 -8.94
N THR A 147 20.40 10.36 -9.96
CA THR A 147 20.42 11.72 -10.49
C THR A 147 19.87 11.67 -11.89
N HIS A 148 18.81 12.44 -12.13
CA HIS A 148 18.16 12.47 -13.42
C HIS A 148 18.55 13.72 -14.20
N VAL A 149 18.84 13.54 -15.49
CA VAL A 149 19.04 14.67 -16.41
C VAL A 149 17.67 15.21 -16.80
N VAL A 150 17.50 16.52 -16.71
CA VAL A 150 16.23 17.21 -17.01
C VAL A 150 16.47 18.48 -17.82
N GLU A 151 15.44 18.93 -18.54
CA GLU A 151 15.34 20.31 -18.99
C GLU A 151 14.79 21.19 -17.86
N ALA A 152 15.50 22.28 -17.53
CA ALA A 152 15.07 23.18 -16.47
C ALA A 152 15.39 24.65 -16.77
N GLU A 153 14.47 25.53 -16.35
CA GLU A 153 14.60 26.98 -16.42
C GLU A 153 14.21 27.59 -15.07
N ILE A 154 14.94 28.60 -14.61
CA ILE A 154 14.61 29.36 -13.39
C ILE A 154 13.74 30.54 -13.73
N VAL A 155 12.60 30.63 -13.04
CA VAL A 155 11.69 31.77 -13.14
C VAL A 155 12.08 32.79 -12.09
N ARG A 156 12.40 33.99 -12.56
CA ARG A 156 12.75 35.14 -11.71
C ARG A 156 11.62 36.17 -11.69
N ASP A 157 11.53 36.92 -10.60
CA ASP A 157 10.60 38.03 -10.46
C ASP A 157 11.16 39.34 -11.05
N GLY A 158 10.41 40.45 -10.91
CA GLY A 158 10.83 41.76 -11.40
C GLY A 158 12.02 42.38 -10.65
N GLN A 159 12.47 41.76 -9.56
CA GLN A 159 13.66 42.15 -8.79
C GLN A 159 14.84 41.20 -9.03
N ASP A 160 14.72 40.33 -10.05
CA ASP A 160 15.70 39.29 -10.40
C ASP A 160 15.86 38.21 -9.34
N GLN A 161 14.91 38.07 -8.40
CA GLN A 161 14.92 37.00 -7.40
C GLN A 161 14.34 35.72 -8.00
N ALA A 162 15.02 34.58 -7.81
CA ALA A 162 14.51 33.28 -8.23
C ALA A 162 13.31 32.87 -7.35
N ILE A 163 12.15 32.61 -7.98
CA ILE A 163 10.88 32.32 -7.28
C ILE A 163 10.31 30.93 -7.59
N ALA A 164 10.64 30.37 -8.74
CA ALA A 164 10.15 29.06 -9.19
C ALA A 164 11.10 28.44 -10.22
N ALA A 165 10.82 27.20 -10.60
CA ALA A 165 11.46 26.54 -11.72
C ALA A 165 10.41 25.97 -12.68
N ILE A 166 10.76 25.90 -13.95
CA ILE A 166 10.08 25.07 -14.94
C ILE A 166 10.99 23.87 -15.17
N ILE A 167 10.51 22.66 -14.88
CA ILE A 167 11.28 21.42 -15.09
C ILE A 167 10.46 20.50 -15.98
N GLU A 168 11.03 20.01 -17.08
CA GLU A 168 10.34 19.18 -18.07
C GLU A 168 9.01 19.80 -18.53
N ALA A 169 9.03 21.10 -18.87
CA ALA A 169 7.84 21.88 -19.23
C ALA A 169 6.71 21.90 -18.16
N CYS A 170 7.01 21.51 -16.93
CA CYS A 170 6.11 21.63 -15.77
C CYS A 170 6.47 22.89 -14.97
N PRO A 171 5.59 23.91 -14.87
CA PRO A 171 5.86 25.16 -14.14
C PRO A 171 5.54 25.09 -12.65
N ASP A 172 5.10 23.92 -12.16
CA ASP A 172 4.59 23.77 -10.80
C ASP A 172 5.68 23.54 -9.74
N TRP A 173 6.96 23.76 -10.09
CA TRP A 173 8.07 23.59 -9.17
C TRP A 173 8.34 24.87 -8.40
N GLN A 174 8.13 24.79 -7.09
CA GLN A 174 8.38 25.89 -6.16
C GLN A 174 9.84 25.88 -5.75
N LEU A 175 10.47 27.05 -5.75
CA LEU A 175 11.81 27.22 -5.23
C LEU A 175 11.74 27.38 -3.70
N ILE A 176 12.46 26.51 -3.00
CA ILE A 176 12.51 26.47 -1.53
C ILE A 176 13.75 27.21 -1.02
N GLU A 177 14.88 27.03 -1.71
CA GLU A 177 16.18 27.55 -1.30
C GLU A 177 17.08 27.75 -2.52
N GLU A 178 17.80 28.87 -2.59
CA GLU A 178 18.90 29.06 -3.52
C GLU A 178 20.20 28.72 -2.77
N VAL A 179 20.84 27.62 -3.14
CA VAL A 179 22.03 27.09 -2.46
C VAL A 179 23.29 27.74 -3.01
N ALA A 180 23.35 27.92 -4.34
CA ALA A 180 24.42 28.62 -5.02
C ALA A 180 23.83 29.44 -6.17
N SER A 181 24.13 30.74 -6.17
CA SER A 181 23.61 31.69 -7.15
C SER A 181 23.71 31.15 -8.58
N ASP A 182 22.59 31.13 -9.29
CA ASP A 182 22.51 30.72 -10.70
C ASP A 182 22.92 29.28 -11.01
N ARG A 183 23.12 28.43 -9.98
CA ARG A 183 23.66 27.07 -10.17
C ARG A 183 22.92 25.99 -9.41
N GLU A 184 22.57 26.23 -8.15
CA GLU A 184 21.96 25.21 -7.31
C GLU A 184 20.77 25.72 -6.55
N TYR A 185 19.68 24.95 -6.62
CA TYR A 185 18.41 25.26 -6.00
C TYR A 185 17.82 24.03 -5.34
N ILE A 186 17.11 24.23 -4.23
CA ILE A 186 16.19 23.24 -3.68
C ILE A 186 14.79 23.57 -4.18
N VAL A 187 14.14 22.61 -4.80
CA VAL A 187 12.81 22.74 -5.38
C VAL A 187 11.85 21.69 -4.84
N GLN A 188 10.56 22.01 -4.88
CA GLN A 188 9.48 21.10 -4.49
C GLN A 188 8.30 21.24 -5.45
N HIS A 189 7.82 20.11 -5.97
CA HIS A 189 6.68 20.12 -6.87
C HIS A 189 5.38 20.43 -6.10
N ARG A 190 4.71 21.53 -6.45
CA ARG A 190 3.45 22.01 -5.85
C ARG A 190 3.48 22.15 -4.32
N GLY A 191 4.67 22.33 -3.73
CA GLY A 191 4.84 22.36 -2.28
C GLY A 191 4.52 21.03 -1.59
N LYS A 192 4.61 19.91 -2.31
CA LYS A 192 4.27 18.57 -1.82
C LYS A 192 5.39 17.58 -2.15
N GLY A 193 5.48 16.53 -1.34
CA GLY A 193 6.41 15.45 -1.55
C GLY A 193 7.85 15.79 -1.13
N PRO A 194 8.83 14.98 -1.56
CA PRO A 194 10.22 15.19 -1.20
C PRO A 194 10.77 16.49 -1.81
N LEU A 195 11.86 16.96 -1.24
CA LEU A 195 12.65 18.04 -1.82
C LEU A 195 13.62 17.46 -2.83
N PHE A 196 13.94 18.28 -3.83
CA PHE A 196 14.89 17.93 -4.86
C PHE A 196 15.95 19.03 -4.98
N ARG A 197 17.19 18.62 -5.16
CA ARG A 197 18.28 19.48 -5.55
C ARG A 197 18.34 19.54 -7.06
N LEU A 198 18.19 20.74 -7.60
CA LEU A 198 18.35 21.08 -8.99
C LEU A 198 19.73 21.74 -9.17
N HIS A 199 20.58 21.11 -9.98
CA HIS A 199 21.86 21.66 -10.41
C HIS A 199 21.78 22.06 -11.89
N LEU A 200 22.17 23.30 -12.20
CA LEU A 200 22.19 23.83 -13.55
C LEU A 200 23.63 23.85 -14.07
N ASP A 201 23.90 23.03 -15.09
CA ASP A 201 25.10 23.15 -15.91
C ASP A 201 24.77 23.93 -17.20
N PRO A 202 25.77 24.52 -17.89
CA PRO A 202 25.54 25.26 -19.13
C PRO A 202 24.84 24.47 -20.25
N GLU A 203 24.95 23.14 -20.23
CA GLU A 203 24.42 22.25 -21.29
C GLU A 203 23.25 21.37 -20.82
N THR A 204 23.11 21.14 -19.51
CA THR A 204 22.12 20.21 -18.95
C THR A 204 21.73 20.61 -17.54
N ALA A 205 20.52 20.28 -17.09
CA ALA A 205 20.19 20.33 -15.67
C ALA A 205 20.11 18.92 -15.08
N ARG A 206 20.39 18.82 -13.78
CA ARG A 206 20.34 17.57 -13.03
C ARG A 206 19.45 17.72 -11.81
N LEU A 207 18.53 16.78 -11.64
CA LEU A 207 17.60 16.73 -10.52
C LEU A 207 17.87 15.48 -9.69
N ARG A 208 18.03 15.67 -8.39
CA ARG A 208 18.24 14.57 -7.43
C ARG A 208 17.40 14.79 -6.19
N ARG A 209 16.85 13.72 -5.62
CA ARG A 209 16.12 13.77 -4.35
C ARG A 209 17.05 14.13 -3.19
N GLU A 210 16.64 15.08 -2.35
CA GLU A 210 17.34 15.40 -1.11
C GLU A 210 17.06 14.35 -0.03
N PRO A 211 18.04 14.06 0.85
CA PRO A 211 17.82 13.17 1.98
C PRO A 211 16.76 13.76 2.94
N PRO A 212 16.07 12.90 3.70
CA PRO A 212 15.12 13.36 4.72
C PRO A 212 15.74 14.34 5.71
N ARG A 213 15.10 15.51 5.88
CA ARG A 213 15.53 16.57 6.81
C ARG A 213 15.16 16.26 8.26
N TRP A 214 14.13 15.45 8.49
CA TRP A 214 13.63 15.13 9.83
C TRP A 214 13.69 13.64 10.11
N ARG A 215 13.79 13.33 11.40
CA ARG A 215 13.66 11.97 11.93
C ARG A 215 12.47 11.92 12.89
N ARG A 216 11.65 10.88 12.74
CA ARG A 216 10.50 10.59 13.62
C ARG A 216 10.59 9.16 14.10
N ARG A 217 10.00 8.89 15.26
CA ARG A 217 10.07 7.56 15.89
C ARG A 217 8.81 6.78 15.58
N ILE A 218 9.00 5.51 15.25
CA ILE A 218 7.94 4.52 15.28
C ILE A 218 8.25 3.58 16.44
N ARG A 219 7.34 3.51 17.41
CA ARG A 219 7.45 2.60 18.55
C ARG A 219 6.71 1.31 18.29
N LEU A 220 7.38 0.19 18.57
CA LEU A 220 6.76 -1.10 18.78
C LEU A 220 6.30 -1.19 20.24
N GLN A 221 5.08 -1.67 20.46
CA GLN A 221 4.58 -2.00 21.79
C GLN A 221 3.99 -3.41 21.75
N GLU A 222 4.46 -4.26 22.67
CA GLU A 222 3.94 -5.61 22.87
C GLU A 222 3.08 -5.65 24.14
N ARG A 223 1.81 -6.04 23.99
CA ARG A 223 0.88 -6.26 25.11
C ARG A 223 0.06 -7.50 24.86
N GLY A 224 0.13 -8.48 25.77
CA GLY A 224 -0.66 -9.72 25.68
C GLY A 224 -0.40 -10.53 24.42
N GLY A 225 0.82 -10.51 23.87
CA GLY A 225 1.19 -11.19 22.63
C GLY A 225 0.83 -10.43 21.34
N PHE A 226 0.18 -9.26 21.45
CA PHE A 226 -0.11 -8.41 20.29
C PHE A 226 0.96 -7.34 20.12
N ARG A 227 1.47 -7.24 18.89
CA ARG A 227 2.36 -6.16 18.43
C ARG A 227 1.53 -5.01 17.91
N SER A 228 1.84 -3.80 18.36
CA SER A 228 1.24 -2.57 17.85
C SER A 228 2.32 -1.55 17.54
N TYR A 229 2.15 -0.81 16.44
CA TYR A 229 3.09 0.21 16.00
C TYR A 229 2.46 1.59 16.13
N THR A 230 3.23 2.56 16.64
CA THR A 230 2.77 3.93 16.83
C THR A 230 3.81 4.92 16.32
N LEU A 231 3.41 5.84 15.45
CA LEU A 231 4.23 6.97 15.03
C LEU A 231 4.14 8.08 16.09
N GLU A 232 5.29 8.57 16.54
CA GLU A 232 5.40 9.77 17.37
C GLU A 232 5.48 11.02 16.48
N TRP A 233 4.49 11.89 16.57
CA TRP A 233 4.39 13.10 15.75
C TRP A 233 4.26 14.38 16.60
N PRO A 234 5.07 15.41 16.37
CA PRO A 234 4.93 16.68 17.08
C PRO A 234 3.69 17.46 16.61
N GLN A 235 2.92 17.97 17.55
CA GLN A 235 1.87 18.96 17.29
C GLN A 235 2.45 20.39 17.26
N GLN A 236 1.62 21.35 16.85
CA GLN A 236 1.98 22.78 16.82
C GLN A 236 2.43 23.31 18.19
N ASP A 237 1.90 22.75 19.29
CA ASP A 237 2.23 23.13 20.67
C ASP A 237 3.41 22.34 21.26
N GLU A 238 4.29 21.79 20.43
CA GLU A 238 5.43 20.91 20.80
C GLU A 238 5.05 19.61 21.56
N ARG A 239 3.76 19.34 21.77
CA ARG A 239 3.28 18.09 22.35
C ARG A 239 3.42 16.95 21.35
N MET A 240 3.87 15.79 21.84
CA MET A 240 3.94 14.57 21.03
C MET A 240 2.61 13.85 20.99
N GLN A 241 2.10 13.60 19.78
CA GLN A 241 0.94 12.77 19.52
C GLN A 241 1.36 11.37 19.09
N ALA A 242 0.68 10.37 19.64
CA ALA A 242 0.80 8.98 19.25
C ALA A 242 -0.23 8.65 18.16
N ILE A 243 0.24 8.27 16.96
CA ILE A 243 -0.60 7.87 15.83
C ILE A 243 -0.50 6.35 15.65
N ALA A 244 -1.60 5.63 15.88
CA ALA A 244 -1.64 4.19 15.69
C ALA A 244 -1.51 3.81 14.20
N LEU A 245 -0.61 2.88 13.90
CA LEU A 245 -0.32 2.40 12.54
C LEU A 245 -0.93 1.01 12.34
N ARG A 246 -1.60 0.81 11.21
CA ARG A 246 -2.22 -0.47 10.84
C ARG A 246 -1.16 -1.41 10.24
N ALA A 247 -0.30 -1.94 11.10
CA ALA A 247 0.84 -2.74 10.70
C ALA A 247 1.10 -3.91 11.66
N THR A 248 1.61 -5.00 11.09
CA THR A 248 2.12 -6.17 11.83
C THR A 248 3.64 -6.35 11.67
N THR A 249 4.24 -5.70 10.67
CA THR A 249 5.68 -5.67 10.39
C THR A 249 6.21 -4.23 10.40
N TRP A 250 7.53 -4.07 10.55
CA TRP A 250 8.18 -2.76 10.51
C TRP A 250 8.04 -2.06 9.16
N GLU A 251 8.20 -2.81 8.06
CA GLU A 251 8.10 -2.30 6.69
C GLU A 251 6.69 -1.76 6.43
N ARG A 252 5.68 -2.45 6.96
CA ARG A 252 4.29 -1.99 6.88
C ARG A 252 4.04 -0.77 7.76
N ALA A 253 4.67 -0.70 8.93
CA ALA A 253 4.56 0.44 9.83
C ALA A 253 5.15 1.71 9.20
N GLU A 254 6.35 1.61 8.62
CA GLU A 254 6.99 2.72 7.89
C GLU A 254 6.14 3.17 6.69
N SER A 255 5.58 2.22 5.93
CA SER A 255 4.69 2.52 4.79
C SER A 255 3.41 3.23 5.23
N GLU A 256 2.75 2.76 6.30
CA GLU A 256 1.55 3.41 6.84
C GLU A 256 1.86 4.78 7.46
N ALA A 257 3.02 4.95 8.10
CA ALA A 257 3.48 6.24 8.61
C ALA A 257 3.73 7.22 7.46
N ALA A 258 4.44 6.80 6.41
CA ALA A 258 4.68 7.60 5.21
C ALA A 258 3.35 8.00 4.53
N GLN A 259 2.39 7.08 4.45
CA GLN A 259 1.07 7.37 3.89
C GLN A 259 0.27 8.36 4.74
N TRP A 260 0.33 8.23 6.06
CA TRP A 260 -0.33 9.17 6.96
C TRP A 260 0.26 10.58 6.80
N ILE A 261 1.59 10.70 6.68
CA ILE A 261 2.26 11.98 6.37
C ILE A 261 1.79 12.50 5.01
N ALA A 262 1.79 11.67 3.97
CA ALA A 262 1.34 12.09 2.64
C ALA A 262 -0.09 12.67 2.65
N ALA A 263 -0.96 12.13 3.50
CA ALA A 263 -2.36 12.56 3.60
C ALA A 263 -2.58 13.78 4.51
N LYS A 264 -1.77 13.95 5.56
CA LYS A 264 -1.97 15.00 6.59
C LYS A 264 -1.01 16.18 6.48
N TYR A 265 0.21 15.90 6.03
CA TYR A 265 1.33 16.84 5.88
C TYR A 265 2.03 16.54 4.54
N PRO A 266 1.33 16.67 3.40
CA PRO A 266 1.88 16.34 2.09
C PRO A 266 3.17 17.08 1.77
N GLU A 267 3.35 18.29 2.30
CA GLU A 267 4.55 19.11 2.22
C GLU A 267 5.77 18.48 2.92
N MET A 268 5.56 17.56 3.86
CA MET A 268 6.63 16.86 4.60
C MET A 268 6.90 15.44 4.08
N TYR A 269 6.09 14.93 3.15
CA TYR A 269 6.26 13.57 2.63
C TYR A 269 7.65 13.39 2.00
N GLY A 270 8.32 12.28 2.28
CA GLY A 270 9.67 12.00 1.76
C GLY A 270 10.79 12.84 2.37
N GLN A 271 10.46 13.80 3.25
CA GLN A 271 11.43 14.58 4.04
C GLN A 271 11.58 14.07 5.48
N VAL A 272 10.79 13.06 5.84
CA VAL A 272 10.82 12.41 7.16
C VAL A 272 11.37 10.99 7.02
N SER A 273 12.40 10.69 7.81
CA SER A 273 12.91 9.33 8.04
C SER A 273 12.38 8.76 9.36
N PHE A 274 12.36 7.43 9.48
CA PHE A 274 11.84 6.75 10.65
C PHE A 274 12.94 6.06 11.46
N GLU A 275 12.93 6.27 12.77
CA GLU A 275 13.71 5.54 13.76
C GLU A 275 12.83 4.44 14.36
N ARG A 276 13.29 3.19 14.29
CA ARG A 276 12.63 2.03 14.90
C ARG A 276 12.97 2.00 16.39
N VAL A 277 11.97 2.04 17.25
CA VAL A 277 12.13 2.00 18.70
C VAL A 277 11.32 0.83 19.25
N GLU A 278 11.99 -0.04 20.00
CA GLU A 278 11.39 -1.22 20.67
C GLU A 278 11.06 -0.93 22.14
#